data_AF-A0A9D8BHW4-F1
#
_entry.id   AF-A0A9D8BHW4-F1
#
_cell.length_a   1.000
_cell.length_b   1.000
_cell.length_c   1.000
_cell.angle_alpha   90.00
_cell.angle_beta   90.00
_cell.angle_gamma   90.00
#
_symmetry.space_group_name_H-M   'P 1'
#
loop_
_entity.id
_entity.type
_entity.pdbx_description
1 polymer ?
#
loop_
_entity_poly.entity_id
_entity_poly.type
_entity_poly.pdbx_seq_one_letter_code
_entity_poly.pdbx_strand_id
1 'polypeptide(L)'
;LVKEVTRLVPLQKLTEIFRRLVQEQISIKDLRTILEALSEWAQTEKDTVILTESVRSSMRRYISYKYSQGQSVLSVYVLDQEIEDMIRSAIKQTSAGSYLALDPDSVQLILHAMRSSIVPTPPGGQPPVLLATADVRRFAKKLIESEFPELPVVSYQEIVPEIRMQPLGRIQLT
;
A
#
# COMPACT_ATOMS: atom_id res chain seq x y z
N LEU A 1 -13.39 -23.56 1.80
CA LEU A 1 -12.80 -22.23 1.51
C LEU A 1 -13.39 -21.58 0.25
N VAL A 2 -13.11 -22.09 -0.97
CA VAL A 2 -13.58 -21.45 -2.23
C VAL A 2 -15.10 -21.18 -2.24
N LYS A 3 -15.93 -22.17 -1.91
CA LYS A 3 -17.40 -22.03 -1.86
C LYS A 3 -17.87 -20.93 -0.90
N GLU A 4 -17.15 -20.72 0.21
CA GLU A 4 -17.50 -19.70 1.19
C GLU A 4 -17.13 -18.30 0.67
N VAL A 5 -15.94 -18.17 0.07
CA VAL A 5 -15.51 -16.89 -0.53
C VAL A 5 -16.42 -16.50 -1.69
N THR A 6 -16.78 -17.41 -2.59
CA THR A 6 -17.66 -17.08 -3.72
C THR A 6 -19.09 -16.76 -3.31
N ARG A 7 -19.51 -17.17 -2.11
CA ARG A 7 -20.78 -16.76 -1.48
C ARG A 7 -20.72 -15.33 -0.95
N LEU A 8 -19.59 -14.93 -0.36
CA LEU A 8 -19.39 -13.61 0.25
C LEU A 8 -18.97 -12.54 -0.78
N VAL A 9 -18.16 -12.93 -1.75
CA VAL A 9 -17.51 -12.07 -2.75
C VAL A 9 -17.86 -12.60 -4.15
N PRO A 10 -18.73 -11.89 -4.89
CA PRO A 10 -19.04 -12.23 -6.28
C PRO A 10 -17.78 -12.28 -7.15
N LEU A 11 -17.80 -13.12 -8.18
CA LEU A 11 -16.64 -13.32 -9.07
C LEU A 11 -16.09 -12.01 -9.64
N GLN A 12 -16.95 -11.06 -10.01
CA GLN A 12 -16.54 -9.75 -10.51
C GLN A 12 -15.71 -8.97 -9.47
N LYS A 13 -16.13 -8.97 -8.19
CA LYS A 13 -15.38 -8.33 -7.11
C LYS A 13 -14.07 -9.05 -6.84
N LEU A 14 -14.07 -10.40 -6.84
CA LEU A 14 -12.85 -11.18 -6.65
C LEU A 14 -11.80 -10.88 -7.73
N THR A 15 -12.23 -10.81 -8.99
CA THR A 15 -11.35 -10.43 -10.11
C THR A 15 -10.81 -9.01 -9.93
N GLU A 16 -11.63 -8.06 -9.49
CA GLU A 16 -11.18 -6.69 -9.21
C GLU A 16 -10.14 -6.63 -8.08
N ILE A 17 -10.31 -7.41 -7.01
CA ILE A 17 -9.32 -7.55 -5.93
C ILE A 17 -7.99 -8.07 -6.50
N PHE A 18 -8.03 -9.12 -7.31
CA PHE A 18 -6.82 -9.64 -7.96
C PHE A 18 -6.15 -8.61 -8.86
N ARG A 19 -6.92 -7.85 -9.65
CA ARG A 19 -6.39 -6.77 -10.50
C ARG A 19 -5.67 -5.71 -9.68
N ARG A 20 -6.23 -5.29 -8.55
CA ARG A 20 -5.60 -4.31 -7.65
C ARG A 20 -4.32 -4.83 -7.02
N LEU A 21 -4.30 -6.10 -6.59
CA LEU A 21 -3.09 -6.73 -6.07
C LEU A 21 -1.96 -6.75 -7.11
N VAL A 22 -2.25 -7.21 -8.33
CA VAL A 22 -1.22 -7.29 -9.38
C VAL A 22 -0.79 -5.92 -9.92
N GLN A 23 -1.67 -4.91 -9.88
CA GLN A 23 -1.32 -3.54 -10.23
C GLN A 23 -0.21 -2.98 -9.33
N GLU A 24 -0.19 -3.38 -8.06
CA GLU A 24 0.89 -3.05 -7.11
C GLU A 24 1.96 -4.15 -7.03
N GLN A 25 2.02 -5.02 -8.05
CA GLN A 25 2.97 -6.12 -8.19
C GLN A 25 2.89 -7.16 -7.06
N ILE A 26 1.77 -7.27 -6.34
CA ILE A 26 1.58 -8.28 -5.30
C ILE A 26 1.17 -9.61 -5.96
N SER A 27 1.94 -10.66 -5.71
CA SER A 27 1.67 -11.97 -6.32
C SER A 27 0.36 -12.58 -5.80
N ILE A 28 -0.45 -13.08 -6.72
CA ILE A 28 -1.67 -13.83 -6.42
C ILE A 28 -1.44 -15.35 -6.38
N LYS A 29 -0.18 -15.82 -6.33
CA LYS A 29 0.14 -17.25 -6.30
C LYS A 29 -0.32 -17.93 -5.01
N ASP A 30 -0.22 -17.23 -3.89
CA ASP A 30 -0.71 -17.73 -2.59
C ASP A 30 -2.22 -17.50 -2.47
N LEU A 31 -2.99 -18.21 -3.29
CA LEU A 31 -4.45 -18.15 -3.30
C LEU A 31 -5.04 -18.60 -1.97
N ARG A 32 -4.35 -19.46 -1.20
CA ARG A 32 -4.83 -19.90 0.10
C ARG A 32 -4.92 -18.72 1.06
N THR A 33 -3.82 -17.99 1.28
CA THR A 33 -3.79 -16.83 2.18
C THR A 33 -4.78 -15.76 1.73
N ILE A 34 -4.88 -15.50 0.43
CA ILE A 34 -5.83 -14.51 -0.12
C ILE A 34 -7.28 -14.92 0.17
N LEU A 35 -7.65 -16.17 -0.13
CA LEU A 35 -9.02 -16.64 0.08
C LEU A 35 -9.37 -16.77 1.57
N GLU A 36 -8.43 -17.13 2.43
CA GLU A 36 -8.61 -17.14 3.89
C GLU A 36 -8.91 -15.73 4.40
N ALA A 37 -8.09 -14.74 4.01
CA ALA A 37 -8.34 -13.34 4.36
C ALA A 37 -9.71 -12.87 3.88
N LEU A 38 -10.10 -13.18 2.63
CA LEU A 38 -11.43 -12.80 2.12
C LEU A 38 -12.56 -13.49 2.89
N SER A 39 -12.40 -14.75 3.32
CA SER A 39 -13.42 -15.45 4.08
C SER A 39 -13.66 -14.86 5.48
N GLU A 40 -12.63 -14.23 6.05
CA GLU A 40 -12.71 -13.52 7.33
C GLU A 40 -13.30 -12.11 7.14
N TRP A 41 -12.66 -11.29 6.31
CA TRP A 41 -12.99 -9.86 6.20
C TRP A 41 -14.26 -9.57 5.41
N ALA A 42 -14.62 -10.40 4.42
CA ALA A 42 -15.82 -10.17 3.62
C ALA A 42 -17.14 -10.46 4.35
N GLN A 43 -17.08 -10.92 5.61
CA GLN A 43 -18.27 -11.06 6.45
C GLN A 43 -18.82 -9.68 6.86
N THR A 44 -17.93 -8.76 7.21
CA THR A 44 -18.27 -7.41 7.73
C THR A 44 -18.02 -6.30 6.71
N GLU A 45 -17.08 -6.50 5.77
CA GLU A 45 -16.73 -5.52 4.75
C GLU A 45 -17.21 -5.96 3.36
N LYS A 46 -17.72 -5.01 2.56
CA LYS A 46 -18.22 -5.23 1.20
C LYS A 46 -17.51 -4.39 0.15
N ASP A 47 -16.78 -3.36 0.56
CA ASP A 47 -15.97 -2.51 -0.30
C ASP A 47 -14.75 -3.28 -0.81
N THR A 48 -14.62 -3.35 -2.13
CA THR A 48 -13.56 -4.08 -2.81
C THR A 48 -12.17 -3.54 -2.50
N VAL A 49 -12.05 -2.21 -2.32
CA VAL A 49 -10.78 -1.54 -2.05
C VAL A 49 -10.33 -1.87 -0.63
N ILE A 50 -11.24 -1.81 0.34
CA ILE A 50 -10.92 -2.14 1.74
C ILE A 50 -10.56 -3.63 1.87
N LEU A 51 -11.32 -4.52 1.23
CA LEU A 51 -10.98 -5.94 1.18
C LEU A 51 -9.59 -6.19 0.56
N THR A 52 -9.18 -5.39 -0.43
CA THR A 52 -7.84 -5.48 -1.01
C THR A 52 -6.77 -5.12 0.02
N GLU A 53 -6.95 -4.04 0.78
CA GLU A 53 -6.01 -3.65 1.85
C GLU A 53 -5.94 -4.71 2.97
N SER A 54 -7.06 -5.32 3.33
CA SER A 54 -7.09 -6.43 4.30
C SER A 54 -6.32 -7.65 3.78
N VAL A 55 -6.51 -8.02 2.52
CA VAL A 55 -5.75 -9.12 1.88
C VAL A 55 -4.25 -8.81 1.91
N ARG A 56 -3.84 -7.59 1.54
CA ARG A 56 -2.43 -7.20 1.57
C ARG A 56 -1.84 -7.31 2.98
N SER A 57 -2.58 -6.88 4.00
CA SER A 57 -2.17 -7.00 5.41
C SER A 57 -2.03 -8.46 5.87
N SER A 58 -2.88 -9.36 5.38
CA SER A 58 -2.74 -10.81 5.60
C SER A 58 -1.55 -11.41 4.85
N MET A 59 -1.14 -10.81 3.73
CA MET A 59 0.04 -11.19 2.95
C MET A 59 1.36 -10.59 3.50
N ARG A 60 1.39 -10.07 4.73
CA ARG A 60 2.56 -9.39 5.31
C ARG A 60 3.88 -10.16 5.18
N ARG A 61 3.87 -11.50 5.32
CA ARG A 61 5.07 -12.34 5.18
C ARG A 61 5.64 -12.27 3.76
N TYR A 62 4.76 -12.36 2.77
CA TYR A 62 5.13 -12.25 1.36
C TYR A 62 5.62 -10.84 1.02
N ILE A 63 4.88 -9.81 1.45
CA ILE A 63 5.23 -8.40 1.17
C ILE A 63 6.59 -8.06 1.80
N SER A 64 6.79 -8.43 3.05
CA SER A 64 8.06 -8.26 3.77
C SER A 64 9.21 -8.92 3.03
N TYR A 65 9.08 -10.21 2.71
CA TYR A 65 10.14 -10.96 2.02
C TYR A 65 10.45 -10.38 0.63
N LYS A 66 9.42 -10.00 -0.12
CA LYS A 66 9.56 -9.41 -1.45
C LYS A 66 10.41 -8.14 -1.42
N TYR A 67 10.07 -7.21 -0.54
CA TYR A 67 10.73 -5.90 -0.51
C TYR A 67 12.03 -5.93 0.30
N SER A 68 12.16 -6.80 1.30
CA SER A 68 13.44 -7.00 1.99
C SER A 68 14.43 -7.86 1.19
N GLN A 69 13.98 -8.51 0.11
CA GLN A 69 14.77 -9.49 -0.65
C GLN A 69 15.35 -10.60 0.24
N GLY A 70 14.56 -11.03 1.24
CA GLY A 70 14.97 -12.04 2.23
C GLY A 70 15.93 -11.55 3.32
N GLN A 71 16.31 -10.26 3.30
CA GLN A 71 17.11 -9.66 4.37
C GLN A 71 16.26 -9.40 5.62
N SER A 72 16.92 -9.29 6.78
CA SER A 72 16.30 -8.88 8.04
C SER A 72 16.07 -7.36 8.16
N VAL A 73 16.48 -6.61 7.14
CA VAL A 73 16.38 -5.16 7.07
C VAL A 73 15.61 -4.75 5.82
N LEU A 74 14.77 -3.73 5.96
CA LEU A 74 14.04 -3.11 4.86
C LEU A 74 14.35 -1.61 4.83
N SER A 75 14.90 -1.15 3.70
CA SER A 75 15.16 0.26 3.45
C SER A 75 13.86 1.00 3.15
N VAL A 76 13.56 2.03 3.95
CA VAL A 76 12.29 2.77 3.87
C VAL A 76 12.51 4.28 3.76
N TYR A 77 11.71 4.93 2.92
CA TYR A 77 11.39 6.34 3.09
C TYR A 77 10.12 6.45 3.93
N VAL A 78 10.08 7.39 4.87
CA VAL A 78 8.94 7.57 5.76
C VAL A 78 8.27 8.90 5.46
N LEU A 79 6.95 8.93 5.35
CA LEU A 79 6.21 10.19 5.30
C LEU A 79 6.26 10.89 6.66
N ASP A 80 6.47 12.20 6.67
CA ASP A 80 6.26 12.98 7.90
C ASP A 80 4.76 13.07 8.23
N GLN A 81 4.48 13.31 9.51
CA GLN A 81 3.14 13.39 10.06
C GLN A 81 2.29 14.44 9.33
N GLU A 82 2.88 15.59 8.99
CA GLU A 82 2.17 16.65 8.28
C GLU A 82 1.64 16.20 6.92
N ILE A 83 2.43 15.45 6.15
CA ILE A 83 2.02 14.91 4.85
C ILE A 83 0.93 13.86 5.03
N GLU A 84 1.07 12.97 6.03
CA GLU A 84 0.04 11.98 6.31
C GLU A 84 -1.29 12.65 6.70
N ASP A 85 -1.26 13.69 7.53
CA ASP A 85 -2.44 14.43 7.95
C ASP A 85 -3.08 15.22 6.80
N MET A 86 -2.28 15.79 5.91
CA MET A 86 -2.76 16.43 4.68
C MET A 86 -3.51 15.42 3.79
N ILE A 87 -2.90 14.25 3.54
CA ILE A 87 -3.54 13.20 2.75
C ILE A 87 -4.82 12.73 3.45
N ARG A 88 -4.76 12.45 4.77
CA ARG A 88 -5.89 11.96 5.57
C ARG A 88 -7.07 12.91 5.56
N SER A 89 -6.82 14.20 5.75
CA SER A 89 -7.85 15.25 5.77
C SER A 89 -8.51 15.46 4.41
N ALA A 90 -7.79 15.14 3.33
CA ALA A 90 -8.28 15.21 1.98
C ALA A 90 -9.07 13.98 1.53
N ILE A 91 -9.13 12.90 2.34
CA ILE A 91 -9.96 11.73 2.02
C ILE A 91 -11.44 12.11 2.17
N LYS A 92 -12.18 12.03 1.07
CA LYS A 92 -13.64 12.22 1.08
C LYS A 92 -14.34 10.88 0.93
N GLN A 93 -15.32 10.66 1.79
CA GLN A 93 -16.19 9.49 1.76
C GLN A 93 -17.44 9.81 0.95
N THR A 94 -17.79 8.92 0.03
CA THR A 94 -19.02 9.02 -0.77
C THR A 94 -19.73 7.68 -0.78
N SER A 95 -20.97 7.65 -1.28
CA SER A 95 -21.71 6.41 -1.53
C SER A 95 -21.01 5.49 -2.55
N ALA A 96 -20.14 6.03 -3.40
CA ALA A 96 -19.35 5.29 -4.38
C ALA A 96 -17.97 4.84 -3.85
N GLY A 97 -17.63 5.17 -2.61
CA GLY A 97 -16.35 4.86 -1.98
C GLY A 97 -15.55 6.10 -1.56
N SER A 98 -14.32 5.87 -1.10
CA SER A 98 -13.39 6.92 -0.68
C SER A 98 -12.50 7.37 -1.83
N TYR A 99 -12.26 8.68 -1.96
CA TYR A 99 -11.29 9.23 -2.90
C TYR A 99 -10.46 10.35 -2.26
N LEU A 100 -9.32 10.66 -2.88
CA LEU A 100 -8.42 11.71 -2.43
C LEU A 100 -8.80 13.03 -3.12
N ALA A 101 -9.17 14.04 -2.33
CA ALA A 101 -9.56 15.37 -2.79
C ALA A 101 -8.52 16.42 -2.35
N LEU A 102 -7.26 16.22 -2.74
CA LEU A 102 -6.22 17.23 -2.57
C LEU A 102 -6.31 18.28 -3.67
N ASP A 103 -6.07 19.54 -3.31
CA ASP A 103 -5.89 20.60 -4.29
C ASP A 103 -4.57 20.44 -5.06
N PRO A 104 -4.46 21.01 -6.28
CA PRO A 104 -3.27 20.85 -7.10
C PRO A 104 -1.98 21.33 -6.46
N ASP A 105 -2.03 22.39 -5.64
CA ASP A 105 -0.85 22.97 -5.01
C ASP A 105 -0.29 22.03 -3.94
N SER A 106 -1.17 21.47 -3.11
CA SER A 106 -0.82 20.41 -2.14
C SER A 106 -0.20 19.19 -2.81
N VAL A 107 -0.75 18.74 -3.95
CA VAL A 107 -0.18 17.62 -4.72
C VAL A 107 1.24 17.95 -5.20
N GLN A 108 1.45 19.13 -5.80
CA GLN A 108 2.77 19.54 -6.28
C GLN A 108 3.77 19.69 -5.14
N LEU A 109 3.33 20.18 -4.00
CA LEU A 109 4.15 20.38 -2.81
C LEU A 109 4.63 19.03 -2.24
N ILE A 110 3.74 18.03 -2.13
CA ILE A 110 4.12 16.67 -1.71
C ILE A 110 5.08 16.03 -2.74
N LEU A 111 4.78 16.12 -4.04
CA LEU A 111 5.63 15.55 -5.08
C LEU A 111 7.01 16.21 -5.12
N HIS A 112 7.09 17.52 -4.88
CA HIS A 112 8.35 18.23 -4.76
C HIS A 112 9.18 17.72 -3.57
N ALA A 113 8.58 17.60 -2.38
CA ALA A 113 9.24 17.03 -1.21
C ALA A 113 9.77 15.61 -1.47
N MET A 114 9.01 14.80 -2.20
CA MET A 114 9.42 13.45 -2.60
C MET A 114 10.60 13.45 -3.57
N ARG A 115 10.59 14.31 -4.60
CA ARG A 115 11.72 14.44 -5.56
C ARG A 115 13.02 14.84 -4.85
N SER A 116 12.94 15.73 -3.88
CA SER A 116 14.10 16.21 -3.14
C SER A 116 14.67 15.17 -2.17
N SER A 117 13.84 14.22 -1.72
CA SER A 117 14.22 13.22 -0.71
C SER A 117 14.58 11.86 -1.30
N ILE A 118 13.96 11.47 -2.41
CA ILE A 118 14.15 10.15 -3.01
C ILE A 118 15.41 10.16 -3.88
N VAL A 119 16.40 9.41 -3.43
CA VAL A 119 17.63 9.16 -4.17
C VAL A 119 17.52 7.86 -4.98
N PRO A 120 18.04 7.82 -6.22
CA PRO A 120 18.11 6.59 -7.00
C PRO A 120 18.82 5.46 -6.24
N THR A 121 18.28 4.25 -6.35
CA THR A 121 18.91 3.08 -5.74
C THR A 121 20.22 2.79 -6.45
N PRO A 122 21.35 2.63 -5.74
CA PRO A 122 22.62 2.29 -6.38
C PRO A 122 22.54 0.89 -7.02
N PRO A 123 23.36 0.59 -8.05
CA PRO A 123 23.43 -0.74 -8.62
C PRO A 123 23.72 -1.81 -7.55
N GLY A 124 22.88 -2.84 -7.49
CA GLY A 124 22.99 -3.90 -6.47
C GLY A 124 22.47 -3.51 -5.07
N GLY A 125 22.00 -2.27 -4.88
CA GLY A 125 21.32 -1.84 -3.67
C GLY A 125 19.92 -2.43 -3.56
N GLN A 126 19.44 -2.59 -2.32
CA GLN A 126 18.05 -2.97 -2.05
C GLN A 126 17.13 -1.79 -2.44
N PRO A 127 16.16 -1.98 -3.35
CA PRO A 127 15.22 -0.92 -3.71
C PRO A 127 14.38 -0.50 -2.49
N PRO A 128 14.23 0.80 -2.22
CA PRO A 128 13.48 1.27 -1.08
C PRO A 128 11.97 1.15 -1.31
N VAL A 129 11.23 1.22 -0.21
CA VAL A 129 9.77 1.39 -0.22
C VAL A 129 9.39 2.70 0.47
N LEU A 130 8.25 3.28 0.09
CA LEU A 130 7.62 4.32 0.88
C LEU A 130 6.75 3.67 1.96
N LEU A 131 7.00 4.04 3.20
CA LEU A 131 6.26 3.56 4.37
C LEU A 131 5.23 4.61 4.78
N ALA A 132 3.98 4.16 4.95
CA ALA A 132 2.84 4.99 5.35
C ALA A 132 1.95 4.29 6.38
N THR A 133 1.06 5.02 7.02
CA THR A 133 -0.04 4.46 7.80
C THR A 133 -1.07 3.72 6.93
N ALA A 134 -1.75 2.73 7.51
CA ALA A 134 -2.62 1.81 6.76
C ALA A 134 -3.83 2.51 6.11
N ASP A 135 -4.36 3.55 6.75
CA ASP A 135 -5.46 4.38 6.25
C ASP A 135 -5.04 5.28 5.08
N VAL A 136 -3.76 5.68 5.03
CA VAL A 136 -3.19 6.59 4.03
C VAL A 136 -2.55 5.85 2.84
N ARG A 137 -2.01 4.64 3.06
CA ARG A 137 -1.16 3.88 2.11
C ARG A 137 -1.65 3.88 0.66
N ARG A 138 -2.91 3.46 0.42
CA ARG A 138 -3.46 3.39 -0.94
C ARG A 138 -3.56 4.75 -1.62
N PHE A 139 -3.87 5.79 -0.85
CA PHE A 139 -3.97 7.16 -1.36
C PHE A 139 -2.59 7.72 -1.66
N ALA A 140 -1.61 7.46 -0.80
CA ALA A 140 -0.21 7.77 -1.08
C ALA A 140 0.28 7.06 -2.35
N LYS A 141 0.00 5.76 -2.54
CA LYS A 141 0.35 5.07 -3.80
C LYS A 141 -0.27 5.74 -5.01
N LYS A 142 -1.57 6.06 -4.94
CA LYS A 142 -2.31 6.69 -6.02
C LYS A 142 -1.80 8.11 -6.34
N LEU A 143 -1.39 8.86 -5.32
CA LEU A 143 -0.84 10.21 -5.48
C LEU A 143 0.47 10.18 -6.27
N ILE A 144 1.32 9.18 -6.01
CA ILE A 144 2.70 9.17 -6.52
C ILE A 144 2.87 8.34 -7.80
N GLU A 145 1.91 7.50 -8.18
CA GLU A 145 2.10 6.51 -9.25
C GLU A 145 2.41 7.10 -10.63
N SER A 146 2.06 8.37 -10.87
CA SER A 146 2.36 9.07 -12.13
C SER A 146 3.83 9.46 -12.27
N GLU A 147 4.48 9.87 -11.18
CA GLU A 147 5.90 10.28 -11.16
C GLU A 147 6.83 9.15 -10.69
N PHE A 148 6.37 8.31 -9.76
CA PHE A 148 7.11 7.21 -9.13
C PHE A 148 6.38 5.86 -9.29
N PRO A 149 6.17 5.37 -10.53
CA PRO A 149 5.41 4.13 -10.77
C PRO A 149 6.07 2.92 -10.11
N GLU A 150 7.40 2.86 -10.13
CA GLU A 150 8.21 1.77 -9.59
C GLU A 150 8.38 1.81 -8.07
N LEU A 151 8.09 2.93 -7.40
CA LEU A 151 8.21 3.04 -5.94
C LEU A 151 7.03 2.32 -5.27
N PRO A 152 7.28 1.24 -4.50
CA PRO A 152 6.23 0.58 -3.76
C PRO A 152 5.83 1.41 -2.55
N VAL A 153 4.52 1.44 -2.25
CA VAL A 153 4.02 2.02 -0.99
C VAL A 153 3.45 0.91 -0.14
N VAL A 154 4.00 0.75 1.05
CA VAL A 154 3.62 -0.29 2.01
C VAL A 154 3.18 0.34 3.32
N SER A 155 2.27 -0.32 4.03
CA SER A 155 1.88 0.09 5.36
C SER A 155 2.64 -0.68 6.44
N TYR A 156 2.71 -0.12 7.64
CA TYR A 156 3.27 -0.80 8.81
C TYR A 156 2.61 -2.18 9.09
N GLN A 157 1.33 -2.36 8.74
CA GLN A 157 0.60 -3.62 8.96
C GLN A 157 0.98 -4.72 7.96
N GLU A 158 1.65 -4.35 6.87
CA GLU A 158 2.12 -5.26 5.82
C GLU A 158 3.55 -5.75 6.08
N ILE A 159 4.20 -5.25 7.14
CA ILE A 159 5.56 -5.63 7.51
C ILE A 159 5.52 -6.54 8.74
N VAL A 160 6.25 -7.65 8.69
CA VAL A 160 6.38 -8.55 9.84
C VAL A 160 7.27 -7.91 10.91
N PRO A 161 6.97 -8.08 12.22
CA PRO A 161 7.70 -7.41 13.30
C PRO A 161 9.20 -7.71 13.34
N GLU A 162 9.63 -8.84 12.78
CA GLU A 162 11.02 -9.28 12.77
C GLU A 162 11.90 -8.49 11.78
N ILE A 163 11.31 -7.80 10.81
CA ILE A 163 12.03 -6.96 9.85
C ILE A 163 12.35 -5.61 10.50
N ARG A 164 13.63 -5.27 10.55
CA ARG A 164 14.08 -3.95 11.01
C ARG A 164 13.94 -2.94 9.89
N MET A 165 13.22 -1.86 10.15
CA MET A 165 13.10 -0.75 9.22
C MET A 165 14.37 0.13 9.31
N GLN A 166 15.02 0.36 8.18
CA GLN A 166 16.16 1.27 8.06
C GLN A 166 15.69 2.52 7.30
N PRO A 167 15.46 3.65 7.99
CA PRO A 167 15.07 4.89 7.33
C PRO A 167 16.23 5.41 6.47
N LEU A 168 15.97 5.60 5.18
CA LEU A 168 16.88 6.31 4.26
C LEU A 168 16.71 7.82 4.34
N GLY A 169 15.50 8.26 4.71
CA GLY A 169 15.14 9.65 4.84
C GLY A 169 13.66 9.79 5.21
N ARG A 170 13.29 10.99 5.65
CA ARG A 170 11.91 11.35 5.89
C ARG A 170 11.47 12.38 4.86
N ILE A 171 10.31 12.17 4.25
CA ILE A 171 9.69 13.10 3.32
C ILE A 171 9.03 14.21 4.14
N GLN A 172 9.53 15.43 4.03
CA GLN A 172 9.07 16.60 4.79
C GLN A 172 8.79 17.76 3.85
N LEU A 173 7.80 18.57 4.22
CA LEU A 173 7.50 19.83 3.55
C LEU A 173 8.52 20.86 4.04
N THR A 174 9.46 21.24 3.19
CA THR A 174 10.43 22.33 3.45
C THR A 174 9.90 23.68 3.05
#